data_AF-A0A5N5MTJ4-F1
#
_entry.id   AF-A0A5N5MTJ4-F1
#
_cell.length_a   1.000
_cell.length_b   1.000
_cell.length_c   1.000
_cell.angle_alpha   90.00
_cell.angle_beta   90.00
_cell.angle_gamma   90.00
#
_symmetry.space_group_name_H-M   'P 1'
#
loop_
_entity.id
_entity.type
_entity.pdbx_description
1 polymer ?
#
loop_
_entity_poly.entity_id
_entity_poly.type
_entity_poly.pdbx_seq_one_letter_code
_entity_poly.pdbx_strand_id
1 'polypeptide(L)'
;MNYSEDDSPPPRPLLLIISHARVNPLRKPPPDLKFDIRAVHNPPKQIRDKYTGLDKRLREHMLSHGDFVSLLDRAEADIRSLIKTMTDGDPARGIPPLKEWKPPRRTPSWARRKRGEESEDEARGGGESEDDDDSGYEDEVDLGEDVEERPVIKVGVFCVRGRHRSVAFAEELSGRQWPKEWEVRVVHRDLGKGRKESNGGAGRRFSRRDSAGRGFLEEEDD
;
A
#
# COMPACT_ATOMS: atom_id res chain seq x y z
N MET A 1 39.41 17.89 -19.38
CA MET A 1 38.31 18.47 -18.57
C MET A 1 37.59 17.30 -17.93
N ASN A 2 37.93 16.96 -16.69
CA ASN A 2 37.16 15.98 -15.93
C ASN A 2 35.85 16.64 -15.55
N TYR A 3 34.74 16.15 -16.11
CA TYR A 3 33.42 16.43 -15.56
C TYR A 3 33.33 15.63 -14.25
N SER A 4 33.35 16.34 -13.12
CA SER A 4 33.02 15.76 -11.82
C SER A 4 31.56 15.31 -11.90
N GLU A 5 31.30 13.99 -11.93
CA GLU A 5 29.96 13.38 -12.04
C GLU A 5 29.07 13.56 -10.79
N ASP A 6 29.39 14.46 -9.86
CA ASP A 6 28.82 14.46 -8.50
C ASP A 6 28.42 15.86 -7.97
N ASP A 7 27.96 16.76 -8.85
CA ASP A 7 27.38 18.06 -8.44
C ASP A 7 25.84 18.06 -8.48
N SER A 8 25.23 16.89 -8.31
CA SER A 8 23.78 16.81 -8.11
C SER A 8 23.45 17.24 -6.67
N PRO A 9 22.48 18.16 -6.45
CA PRO A 9 22.10 18.57 -5.11
C PRO A 9 21.66 17.33 -4.31
N PRO A 10 21.98 17.27 -3.00
CA PRO A 10 21.64 16.10 -2.19
C PRO A 10 20.13 15.81 -2.26
N PRO A 11 19.74 14.53 -2.31
CA PRO A 11 18.35 14.16 -2.42
C PRO A 11 17.55 14.68 -1.23
N ARG A 12 16.37 15.23 -1.52
CA ARG A 12 15.47 15.75 -0.47
C ARG A 12 15.00 14.60 0.42
N PRO A 13 14.85 14.81 1.74
CA PRO A 13 14.22 13.83 2.63
C PRO A 13 12.82 13.48 2.13
N LEU A 14 12.39 12.25 2.38
CA LEU A 14 11.15 11.68 1.87
C LEU A 14 10.16 11.39 2.99
N LEU A 15 8.96 11.94 2.87
CA LEU A 15 7.78 11.48 3.60
C LEU A 15 7.04 10.46 2.73
N LEU A 16 7.14 9.19 3.11
CA LEU A 16 6.54 8.07 2.39
C LEU A 16 5.27 7.61 3.10
N ILE A 17 4.11 7.83 2.48
CA ILE A 17 2.80 7.43 3.02
C ILE A 17 2.34 6.17 2.29
N ILE A 18 2.18 5.08 3.03
CA ILE A 18 1.86 3.76 2.49
C ILE A 18 0.48 3.33 2.97
N SER A 19 -0.48 3.22 2.07
CA SER A 19 -1.79 2.67 2.40
C SER A 19 -1.82 1.16 2.21
N HIS A 20 -2.33 0.41 3.19
CA HIS A 20 -2.40 -1.05 3.12
C HIS A 20 -3.57 -1.69 3.89
N ALA A 21 -3.78 -2.98 3.69
CA ALA A 21 -4.73 -3.83 4.39
C ALA A 21 -4.12 -4.34 5.71
N ARG A 22 -4.97 -4.65 6.69
CA ARG A 22 -4.55 -5.23 7.97
C ARG A 22 -3.86 -6.58 7.81
N VAL A 23 -4.33 -7.40 6.86
CA VAL A 23 -4.03 -8.84 6.82
C VAL A 23 -2.55 -9.12 6.57
N ASN A 24 -1.86 -8.22 5.86
CA ASN A 24 -0.41 -8.25 5.72
C ASN A 24 0.11 -6.88 6.20
N PRO A 25 0.64 -6.73 7.42
CA PRO A 25 1.22 -5.46 7.85
C PRO A 25 2.62 -5.29 7.24
N LEU A 26 3.02 -4.06 6.91
CA LEU A 26 4.38 -3.77 6.43
C LEU A 26 5.41 -4.26 7.47
N ARG A 27 6.12 -5.35 7.16
CA ARG A 27 7.02 -6.02 8.13
C ARG A 27 8.46 -5.53 8.04
N LYS A 28 8.96 -5.10 6.87
CA LYS A 28 10.38 -4.74 6.69
C LYS A 28 10.58 -3.60 5.68
N PRO A 29 11.21 -2.47 6.10
CA PRO A 29 11.24 -1.98 7.48
C PRO A 29 9.82 -1.67 7.98
N PRO A 30 9.54 -1.78 9.28
CA PRO A 30 8.29 -1.29 9.83
C PRO A 30 8.18 0.22 9.60
N PRO A 31 6.97 0.74 9.36
CA PRO A 31 6.77 2.18 9.28
C PRO A 31 6.98 2.83 10.65
N ASP A 32 7.52 4.04 10.65
CA ASP A 32 7.78 4.87 11.84
C ASP A 32 6.49 5.24 12.56
N LEU A 33 5.43 5.51 11.79
CA LEU A 33 4.09 5.80 12.29
C LEU A 33 3.06 4.86 11.67
N LYS A 34 2.08 4.44 12.47
CA LYS A 34 0.99 3.54 12.04
C LYS A 34 -0.36 4.10 12.45
N PHE A 35 -1.27 4.22 11.49
CA PHE A 35 -2.63 4.71 11.71
C PHE A 35 -3.67 3.66 11.32
N ASP A 36 -4.47 3.23 12.29
CA ASP A 36 -5.60 2.32 12.08
C ASP A 36 -6.88 3.11 11.76
N ILE A 37 -7.28 3.10 10.49
CA ILE A 37 -8.44 3.86 10.00
C ILE A 37 -9.72 3.00 10.07
N ARG A 38 -9.72 1.86 10.78
CA ARG A 38 -10.91 0.99 10.91
C ARG A 38 -11.95 1.56 11.87
N ALA A 39 -11.52 2.38 12.83
CA ALA A 39 -12.39 3.03 13.80
C ALA A 39 -13.24 4.16 13.18
N VAL A 40 -12.77 4.72 12.06
CA VAL A 40 -13.47 5.78 11.34
C VAL A 40 -14.67 5.24 10.57
N HIS A 41 -15.66 6.12 10.40
CA HIS A 41 -16.87 5.90 9.62
C HIS A 41 -16.62 5.09 8.34
N ASN A 42 -17.43 4.06 8.15
CA ASN A 42 -17.30 3.16 7.02
C ASN A 42 -18.20 3.66 5.88
N PRO A 43 -17.65 3.97 4.69
CA PRO A 43 -18.47 4.44 3.58
C PRO A 43 -19.56 3.41 3.22
N PRO A 44 -20.75 3.86 2.79
CA PRO A 44 -21.87 2.98 2.48
C PRO A 44 -21.52 2.04 1.32
N LYS A 45 -22.13 0.85 1.32
CA LYS A 45 -21.82 -0.23 0.36
C LYS A 45 -21.85 0.25 -1.10
N GLN A 46 -22.87 1.05 -1.46
CA GLN A 46 -23.02 1.58 -2.82
C GLN A 46 -21.83 2.44 -3.29
N ILE A 47 -21.20 3.18 -2.38
CA ILE A 47 -19.99 3.97 -2.68
C ILE A 47 -18.79 3.05 -2.80
N ARG A 48 -18.63 2.10 -1.87
CA ARG A 48 -17.50 1.16 -1.86
C ARG A 48 -17.44 0.24 -3.08
N ASP A 49 -18.59 -0.14 -3.61
CA ASP A 49 -18.66 -1.06 -4.75
C ASP A 49 -18.27 -0.36 -6.06
N LYS A 50 -18.48 0.97 -6.14
CA LYS A 50 -18.21 1.77 -7.35
C LYS A 50 -16.88 2.52 -7.31
N TYR A 51 -16.42 2.89 -6.13
CA TYR A 51 -15.30 3.79 -5.93
C TYR A 51 -14.24 3.20 -5.00
N THR A 52 -13.01 3.64 -5.20
CA THR A 52 -11.83 3.40 -4.37
C THR A 52 -11.47 4.66 -3.61
N GLY A 53 -10.49 4.58 -2.70
CA GLY A 53 -10.03 5.77 -1.99
C GLY A 53 -9.36 6.84 -2.86
N LEU A 54 -9.05 6.54 -4.13
CA LEU A 54 -8.55 7.52 -5.10
C LEU A 54 -9.66 8.44 -5.63
N ASP A 55 -10.90 7.95 -5.63
CA ASP A 55 -12.02 8.66 -6.22
C ASP A 55 -12.47 9.81 -5.31
N LYS A 56 -12.52 11.02 -5.89
CA LYS A 56 -12.92 12.25 -5.19
C LYS A 56 -14.22 12.10 -4.42
N ARG A 57 -15.22 11.44 -5.01
CA ARG A 57 -16.54 11.22 -4.39
C ARG A 57 -16.47 10.42 -3.09
N LEU A 58 -15.58 9.43 -3.01
CA LEU A 58 -15.38 8.66 -1.79
C LEU A 58 -14.64 9.51 -0.75
N ARG A 59 -13.61 10.27 -1.16
CA ARG A 59 -12.87 11.15 -0.25
C ARG A 59 -13.74 12.25 0.35
N GLU A 60 -14.55 12.93 -0.46
CA GLU A 60 -15.52 13.94 0.00
C GLU A 60 -16.50 13.37 1.03
N HIS A 61 -16.99 12.14 0.80
CA HIS A 61 -17.85 11.47 1.77
C HIS A 61 -17.12 11.20 3.08
N MET A 62 -15.86 10.74 3.04
CA MET A 62 -15.06 10.55 4.26
C MET A 62 -14.83 11.87 5.00
N LEU A 63 -14.51 12.95 4.28
CA LEU A 63 -14.30 14.29 4.84
C LEU A 63 -15.56 14.89 5.48
N SER A 64 -16.76 14.45 5.06
CA SER A 64 -18.01 14.87 5.69
C SER A 64 -18.19 14.35 7.13
N HIS A 65 -17.36 13.39 7.56
CA HIS A 65 -17.39 12.83 8.90
C HIS A 65 -16.24 13.35 9.77
N GLY A 66 -16.59 13.90 10.93
CA GLY A 66 -15.63 14.56 11.82
C GLY A 66 -14.59 13.64 12.46
N ASP A 67 -14.87 12.34 12.58
CA ASP A 67 -13.93 11.34 13.08
C ASP A 67 -12.76 11.12 12.10
N PHE A 68 -13.03 11.12 10.80
CA PHE A 68 -12.02 11.07 9.75
C PHE A 68 -11.13 12.31 9.78
N VAL A 69 -11.73 13.51 9.86
CA VAL A 69 -11.00 14.79 9.89
C VAL A 69 -10.15 14.89 11.15
N SER A 70 -10.70 14.56 12.32
CA SER A 70 -9.96 14.61 13.58
C SER A 70 -8.75 13.67 13.57
N LEU A 71 -8.89 12.49 12.95
CA LEU A 71 -7.77 11.56 12.81
C LEU A 71 -6.72 12.04 11.81
N LEU A 72 -7.14 12.70 10.72
CA LEU A 72 -6.21 13.35 9.78
C LEU A 72 -5.39 14.43 10.47
N ASP A 73 -6.04 15.31 11.23
CA ASP A 73 -5.36 16.42 11.91
C ASP A 73 -4.40 15.90 13.00
N ARG A 74 -4.77 14.84 13.71
CA ARG A 74 -3.86 14.14 14.64
C ARG A 74 -2.66 13.55 13.92
N ALA A 75 -2.88 12.82 12.82
CA ALA A 75 -1.80 12.23 12.05
C ALA A 75 -0.85 13.30 11.48
N GLU A 76 -1.39 14.43 11.02
CA GLU A 76 -0.62 15.58 10.57
C GLU A 76 0.29 16.12 11.69
N ALA A 77 -0.25 16.31 12.89
CA ALA A 77 0.51 16.78 14.05
C ALA A 77 1.64 15.80 14.43
N ASP A 78 1.35 14.50 14.48
CA ASP A 78 2.32 13.47 14.82
C ASP A 78 3.48 13.42 13.80
N ILE A 79 3.16 13.47 12.49
CA ILE A 79 4.17 13.50 11.42
C ILE A 79 4.99 14.78 11.47
N ARG A 80 4.36 15.94 11.70
CA ARG A 80 5.09 17.21 11.84
C ARG A 80 6.05 17.19 13.01
N SER A 81 5.64 16.62 14.13
CA SER A 81 6.53 16.44 15.27
C SER A 81 7.74 15.59 14.89
N LEU A 82 7.53 14.49 14.17
CA LEU A 82 8.61 13.62 13.73
C LEU A 82 9.55 14.28 12.71
N ILE A 83 8.99 15.01 11.74
CA ILE A 83 9.77 15.81 10.78
C ILE A 83 10.65 16.82 11.52
N LYS A 84 10.09 17.52 12.51
CA LYS A 84 10.85 18.48 13.32
C LYS A 84 11.99 17.81 14.07
N THR A 85 11.70 16.70 14.75
CA THR A 85 12.72 15.89 15.44
C THR A 85 13.83 15.42 14.50
N MET A 86 13.49 15.00 13.29
CA MET A 86 14.47 14.54 12.30
C MET A 86 15.27 15.69 11.67
N THR A 87 14.66 16.86 11.51
CA THR A 87 15.30 18.06 10.95
C THR A 87 16.26 18.69 11.94
N ASP A 88 15.82 18.87 13.19
CA ASP A 88 16.59 19.49 14.27
C ASP A 88 17.60 18.52 14.92
N GLY A 89 17.43 17.22 14.69
CA GLY A 89 18.17 16.15 15.37
C GLY A 89 17.58 15.82 16.74
N ASP A 90 17.81 14.58 17.19
CA ASP A 90 17.43 14.12 18.53
C ASP A 90 18.63 13.43 19.18
N PRO A 91 19.42 14.17 19.99
CA PRO A 91 20.57 13.62 20.69
C PRO A 91 20.20 12.46 21.62
N ALA A 92 18.98 12.43 22.18
CA ALA A 92 18.54 11.39 23.10
C ALA A 92 18.25 10.06 22.39
N ARG A 93 17.94 10.10 21.09
CA ARG A 93 17.76 8.92 20.23
C ARG A 93 18.98 8.61 19.36
N GLY A 94 20.05 9.39 19.49
CA GLY A 94 21.25 9.28 18.64
C GLY A 94 20.97 9.61 17.17
N ILE A 95 19.92 10.37 16.88
CA ILE A 95 19.55 10.76 15.52
C ILE A 95 20.26 12.09 15.22
N PRO A 96 21.27 12.12 14.33
CA PRO A 96 21.92 13.35 13.96
C PRO A 96 20.93 14.27 13.22
N PRO A 97 21.07 15.60 13.33
CA PRO A 97 20.25 16.53 12.56
C PRO A 97 20.40 16.26 11.06
N LEU A 98 19.33 16.48 10.31
CA LEU A 98 19.28 16.21 8.87
C LEU A 98 20.44 16.85 8.10
N LYS A 99 20.91 18.04 8.52
CA LYS A 99 22.05 18.75 7.92
C LYS A 99 23.37 17.99 8.01
N GLU A 100 23.49 17.07 8.97
CA GLU A 100 24.69 16.26 9.21
C GLU A 100 24.54 14.83 8.68
N TRP A 101 23.35 14.47 8.17
CA TRP A 101 23.11 13.15 7.60
C TRP A 101 23.96 12.97 6.33
N LYS A 102 24.69 11.85 6.28
CA LYS A 102 25.46 11.44 5.11
C LYS A 102 24.82 10.19 4.52
N PRO A 103 24.67 10.11 3.19
CA PRO A 103 24.15 8.91 2.57
C PRO A 103 25.02 7.71 2.92
N PRO A 104 24.43 6.50 3.07
CA PRO A 104 25.21 5.29 3.20
C PRO A 104 26.17 5.19 2.01
N ARG A 105 27.44 4.83 2.26
CA ARG A 105 28.43 4.70 1.19
C ARG A 105 27.90 3.73 0.14
N ARG A 106 27.67 4.21 -1.08
CA ARG A 106 27.29 3.37 -2.22
C ARG A 106 28.24 2.18 -2.30
N THR A 107 27.72 0.97 -2.21
CA THR A 107 28.51 -0.21 -2.55
C THR A 107 28.76 -0.14 -4.05
N PRO A 108 30.02 -0.07 -4.49
CA PRO A 108 30.30 0.01 -5.91
C PRO A 108 29.80 -1.27 -6.60
N SER A 109 29.27 -1.13 -7.81
CA SER A 109 28.58 -2.21 -8.55
C SER A 109 29.40 -3.51 -8.67
N TRP A 110 30.74 -3.41 -8.67
CA TRP A 110 31.64 -4.56 -8.69
C TRP A 110 31.58 -5.42 -7.41
N ALA A 111 31.26 -4.83 -6.26
CA ALA A 111 31.11 -5.55 -4.99
C ALA A 111 29.77 -6.31 -4.89
N ARG A 112 28.74 -5.87 -5.63
CA ARG A 112 27.41 -6.51 -5.69
C ARG A 112 27.45 -7.83 -6.46
N ARG A 113 28.36 -7.97 -7.43
CA ARG A 113 28.50 -9.15 -8.30
C ARG A 113 28.98 -10.41 -7.57
N LYS A 114 29.67 -10.27 -6.43
CA LYS A 114 30.28 -11.40 -5.70
C LYS A 114 29.33 -12.16 -4.78
N ARG A 115 28.06 -11.73 -4.65
CA ARG A 115 27.06 -12.36 -3.76
C ARG A 115 26.08 -13.28 -4.51
N GLY A 116 26.16 -13.36 -5.83
CA GLY A 116 25.25 -14.15 -6.67
C GLY A 116 25.78 -15.52 -7.13
N GLU A 117 26.97 -15.95 -6.72
CA GLU A 117 27.67 -17.15 -7.24
C GLU A 117 28.09 -18.15 -6.14
N GLU A 118 27.35 -18.26 -5.03
CA GLU A 118 27.53 -19.37 -4.07
C GLU A 118 26.16 -19.91 -3.62
N SER A 119 25.46 -20.62 -4.51
CA SER A 119 24.42 -21.58 -4.13
C SER A 119 24.07 -22.54 -5.29
N GLU A 120 25.06 -23.20 -5.88
CA GLU A 120 24.83 -24.38 -6.70
C GLU A 120 25.85 -25.43 -6.27
N ASP A 121 25.45 -26.26 -5.32
CA ASP A 121 25.77 -27.71 -5.22
C ASP A 121 25.47 -28.18 -3.78
N GLU A 122 24.42 -29.01 -3.61
CA GLU A 122 24.55 -30.41 -3.17
C GLU A 122 23.18 -31.11 -3.01
N ALA A 123 22.99 -32.13 -3.86
CA ALA A 123 22.47 -33.47 -3.59
C ALA A 123 21.04 -33.74 -3.04
N ARG A 124 20.23 -34.33 -3.94
CA ARG A 124 19.42 -35.57 -3.84
C ARG A 124 18.65 -35.89 -2.54
N GLY A 125 17.34 -36.08 -2.69
CA GLY A 125 16.56 -36.98 -1.82
C GLY A 125 15.06 -36.85 -2.02
N GLY A 126 14.38 -37.91 -2.47
CA GLY A 126 12.94 -37.91 -2.72
C GLY A 126 12.08 -37.95 -1.45
N GLY A 127 10.79 -37.66 -1.63
CA GLY A 127 9.77 -37.80 -0.60
C GLY A 127 8.58 -36.91 -0.90
N GLU A 128 7.50 -37.52 -1.39
CA GLU A 128 6.18 -36.92 -1.57
C GLU A 128 5.63 -36.41 -0.22
N SER A 129 5.17 -35.17 -0.18
CA SER A 129 4.01 -34.77 0.64
C SER A 129 3.42 -33.47 0.10
N GLU A 130 2.09 -33.47 0.04
CA GLU A 130 1.21 -32.50 -0.57
C GLU A 130 0.97 -31.30 0.37
N ASP A 131 0.84 -30.13 -0.26
CA ASP A 131 0.08 -28.96 0.20
C ASP A 131 0.48 -28.27 1.52
N ASP A 132 1.53 -27.44 1.44
CA ASP A 132 1.61 -26.18 2.19
C ASP A 132 1.94 -25.04 1.21
N ASP A 133 0.90 -24.38 0.70
CA ASP A 133 0.98 -23.12 -0.05
C ASP A 133 1.31 -21.98 0.94
N ASP A 134 2.53 -22.02 1.50
CA ASP A 134 3.16 -20.86 2.12
C ASP A 134 3.79 -20.04 0.99
N SER A 135 2.93 -19.35 0.24
CA SER A 135 3.39 -18.31 -0.69
C SER A 135 4.01 -17.16 0.12
N GLY A 136 5.29 -17.34 0.46
CA GLY A 136 6.23 -16.33 0.93
C GLY A 136 6.45 -15.25 -0.12
N TYR A 137 5.38 -14.52 -0.46
CA TYR A 137 5.45 -13.30 -1.24
C TYR A 137 6.12 -12.27 -0.34
N GLU A 138 7.39 -12.00 -0.61
CA GLU A 138 8.17 -11.01 0.10
C GLU A 138 7.41 -9.68 0.05
N ASP A 139 6.86 -9.28 1.21
CA ASP A 139 6.08 -8.05 1.43
C ASP A 139 7.01 -6.82 1.46
N GLU A 140 8.04 -6.83 0.61
CA GLU A 140 8.91 -5.70 0.34
C GLU A 140 8.18 -4.81 -0.66
N VAL A 141 7.83 -3.62 -0.21
CA VAL A 141 7.54 -2.53 -1.12
C VAL A 141 8.87 -2.19 -1.78
N ASP A 142 9.02 -2.47 -3.08
CA ASP A 142 10.14 -1.94 -3.86
C ASP A 142 9.96 -0.42 -3.92
N LEU A 143 10.67 0.27 -3.03
CA LEU A 143 10.59 1.72 -2.89
C LEU A 143 11.49 2.42 -3.92
N GLY A 144 12.31 1.68 -4.66
CA GLY A 144 13.37 2.20 -5.52
C GLY A 144 14.67 2.45 -4.76
N GLU A 145 15.80 2.27 -5.46
CA GLU A 145 17.16 2.53 -4.94
C GLU A 145 17.31 3.99 -4.45
N ASP A 146 16.53 4.93 -5.02
CA ASP A 146 16.54 6.34 -4.64
C ASP A 146 16.05 6.60 -3.21
N VAL A 147 15.26 5.69 -2.64
CA VAL A 147 14.70 5.80 -1.29
C VAL A 147 15.69 5.33 -0.22
N GLU A 148 16.58 4.40 -0.54
CA GLU A 148 17.63 3.93 0.39
C GLU A 148 18.75 4.95 0.57
N GLU A 149 18.96 5.81 -0.43
CA GLU A 149 20.01 6.84 -0.46
C GLU A 149 19.58 8.20 0.14
N ARG A 150 18.41 8.29 0.77
CA ARG A 150 17.91 9.53 1.39
C ARG A 150 17.27 9.29 2.77
N PRO A 151 17.13 10.33 3.61
CA PRO A 151 16.39 10.23 4.87
C PRO A 151 14.90 10.01 4.59
N VAL A 152 14.28 9.02 5.24
CA VAL A 152 12.86 8.66 4.99
C VAL A 152 12.09 8.60 6.30
N ILE A 153 10.89 9.19 6.32
CA ILE A 153 9.84 8.89 7.30
C ILE A 153 8.78 8.05 6.62
N LYS A 154 8.52 6.85 7.14
CA LYS A 154 7.52 5.91 6.64
C LYS A 154 6.26 5.96 7.49
N VAL A 155 5.13 6.25 6.86
CA VAL A 155 3.81 6.32 7.50
C VAL A 155 2.92 5.21 6.93
N GLY A 156 2.59 4.23 7.77
CA GLY A 156 1.65 3.16 7.42
C GLY A 156 0.22 3.52 7.78
N VAL A 157 -0.67 3.52 6.79
CA VAL A 157 -2.10 3.79 6.97
C VAL A 157 -2.88 2.56 6.59
N PHE A 158 -3.67 1.98 7.49
CA PHE A 158 -4.35 0.72 7.20
C PHE A 158 -5.84 0.68 7.51
N CYS A 159 -6.53 -0.13 6.72
CA CYS A 159 -7.92 -0.50 6.97
C CYS A 159 -8.09 -2.01 6.77
N VAL A 160 -9.33 -2.51 6.72
CA VAL A 160 -9.58 -3.95 6.58
C VAL A 160 -8.98 -4.51 5.28
N ARG A 161 -9.24 -3.85 4.14
CA ARG A 161 -8.90 -4.37 2.79
C ARG A 161 -7.91 -3.52 2.01
N GLY A 162 -7.46 -2.39 2.54
CA GLY A 162 -6.48 -1.55 1.85
C GLY A 162 -6.96 -0.79 0.61
N ARG A 163 -8.29 -0.70 0.35
CA ARG A 163 -8.83 -0.15 -0.92
C ARG A 163 -9.61 1.17 -0.81
N HIS A 164 -10.15 1.48 0.37
CA HIS A 164 -11.12 2.57 0.55
C HIS A 164 -10.61 3.59 1.56
N ARG A 165 -10.92 3.38 2.85
CA ARG A 165 -10.60 4.32 3.94
C ARG A 165 -9.11 4.64 4.04
N SER A 166 -8.24 3.62 3.98
CA SER A 166 -6.79 3.83 4.08
C SER A 166 -6.21 4.57 2.88
N VAL A 167 -6.72 4.30 1.67
CA VAL A 167 -6.29 4.98 0.44
C VAL A 167 -6.76 6.44 0.48
N ALA A 168 -8.03 6.67 0.80
CA ALA A 168 -8.59 8.02 0.93
C ALA A 168 -7.82 8.84 1.98
N PHE A 169 -7.53 8.23 3.13
CA PHE A 169 -6.77 8.89 4.18
C PHE A 169 -5.33 9.23 3.72
N ALA A 170 -4.65 8.31 3.04
CA ALA A 170 -3.29 8.57 2.54
C ALA A 170 -3.24 9.70 1.50
N GLU A 171 -4.23 9.76 0.61
CA GLU A 171 -4.39 10.83 -0.39
C GLU A 171 -4.70 12.19 0.25
N GLU A 172 -5.61 12.24 1.21
CA GLU A 172 -5.94 13.49 1.90
C GLU A 172 -4.79 13.96 2.80
N LEU A 173 -4.02 13.03 3.39
CA LEU A 173 -2.86 13.34 4.20
C LEU A 173 -1.69 13.87 3.35
N SER A 174 -1.45 13.31 2.16
CA SER A 174 -0.40 13.79 1.27
C SER A 174 -0.70 15.18 0.70
N GLY A 175 -1.99 15.52 0.53
CA GLY A 175 -2.45 16.84 0.12
C GLY A 175 -2.30 17.95 1.17
N ARG A 176 -1.92 17.63 2.41
CA ARG A 176 -1.64 18.63 3.45
C ARG A 176 -0.37 19.43 3.14
N GLN A 177 -0.20 20.57 3.81
CA GLN A 177 1.01 21.38 3.67
C GLN A 177 2.15 20.79 4.49
N TRP A 178 3.15 20.27 3.77
CA TRP A 178 4.40 19.76 4.31
C TRP A 178 5.56 20.74 4.03
N PRO A 179 6.65 20.71 4.82
CA PRO A 179 7.82 21.55 4.56
C PRO A 179 8.37 21.33 3.15
N LYS A 180 8.76 22.41 2.46
CA LYS A 180 9.14 22.37 1.02
C LYS A 180 10.41 21.56 0.76
N GLU A 181 11.21 21.37 1.79
CA GLU A 181 12.43 20.59 1.79
C GLU A 181 12.13 19.09 1.73
N TRP A 182 10.91 18.66 2.02
CA TRP A 182 10.49 17.27 2.00
C TRP A 182 9.78 16.92 0.69
N GLU A 183 10.17 15.82 0.08
CA GLU A 183 9.41 15.14 -0.96
C GLU A 183 8.30 14.31 -0.29
N VAL A 184 7.10 14.32 -0.85
CA VAL A 184 5.98 13.49 -0.35
C VAL A 184 5.64 12.47 -1.43
N ARG A 185 5.67 11.18 -1.08
CA ARG A 185 5.32 10.07 -1.97
C ARG A 185 4.23 9.22 -1.34
N VAL A 186 3.23 8.86 -2.14
CA VAL A 186 2.13 7.98 -1.72
C VAL A 186 2.23 6.65 -2.47
N VAL A 187 2.13 5.55 -1.73
CA VAL A 187 2.12 4.19 -2.28
C VAL A 187 0.89 3.44 -1.78
N HIS A 188 0.16 2.83 -2.70
CA HIS A 188 -1.03 2.04 -2.37
C HIS A 188 -0.79 0.56 -2.65
N ARG A 189 -0.41 -0.20 -1.62
CA ARG A 189 0.02 -1.59 -1.79
C ARG A 189 -1.06 -2.52 -2.34
N ASP A 190 -2.31 -2.28 -1.96
CA ASP A 190 -3.44 -3.18 -2.25
C ASP A 190 -4.36 -2.65 -3.37
N LEU A 191 -3.97 -1.57 -4.05
CA LEU A 191 -4.60 -1.15 -5.30
C LEU A 191 -3.95 -1.87 -6.48
N GLY A 192 -4.71 -2.15 -7.54
CA GLY A 192 -4.21 -2.85 -8.73
C GLY A 192 -4.09 -4.38 -8.60
N LYS A 193 -4.09 -4.94 -7.39
CA LYS A 193 -4.35 -6.38 -7.17
C LYS A 193 -5.81 -6.63 -7.50
N GLY A 194 -6.08 -6.96 -8.76
CA GLY A 194 -7.42 -7.28 -9.24
C GLY A 194 -8.09 -8.24 -8.27
N ARG A 195 -9.39 -8.06 -8.04
CA ARG A 195 -10.22 -9.20 -7.66
C ARG A 195 -9.85 -10.24 -8.73
N LYS A 196 -9.26 -11.39 -8.36
CA LYS A 196 -9.49 -12.59 -9.18
C LYS A 196 -11.00 -12.55 -9.35
N GLU A 197 -11.49 -12.25 -10.55
CA GLU A 197 -12.87 -12.53 -10.87
C GLU A 197 -13.01 -13.98 -10.48
N SER A 198 -13.73 -14.22 -9.39
CA SER A 198 -14.26 -15.55 -9.15
C SER A 198 -15.01 -15.84 -10.43
N ASN A 199 -14.42 -16.67 -11.28
CA ASN A 199 -15.01 -17.17 -12.51
C ASN A 199 -16.17 -18.08 -12.08
N GLY A 200 -17.20 -17.47 -11.51
CA GLY A 200 -18.43 -18.06 -11.04
C GLY A 200 -19.48 -17.72 -12.07
N GLY A 201 -19.47 -18.45 -13.18
CA GLY A 201 -20.41 -18.20 -14.27
C GLY A 201 -20.42 -19.22 -15.40
N ALA A 202 -19.79 -20.38 -15.26
CA ALA A 202 -19.96 -21.47 -16.23
C ALA A 202 -21.07 -22.42 -15.77
N GLY A 203 -22.27 -22.25 -16.35
CA GLY A 203 -23.14 -23.40 -16.64
C GLY A 203 -24.29 -23.73 -15.68
N ARG A 204 -25.25 -22.82 -15.47
CA ARG A 204 -26.66 -23.27 -15.42
C ARG A 204 -27.27 -23.11 -16.81
N ARG A 205 -27.13 -24.17 -17.61
CA ARG A 205 -27.91 -24.37 -18.83
C ARG A 205 -29.39 -24.46 -18.43
N PHE A 206 -30.14 -23.36 -18.57
CA PHE A 206 -31.57 -23.48 -18.83
C PHE A 206 -31.71 -23.99 -20.26
N SER A 207 -31.77 -25.30 -20.43
CA SER A 207 -32.25 -25.91 -21.66
C SER A 207 -33.75 -25.67 -21.77
N ARG A 208 -34.13 -24.62 -22.50
CA ARG A 208 -35.41 -24.61 -23.22
C ARG A 208 -35.27 -25.54 -24.42
N ARG A 209 -36.00 -26.65 -24.40
CA ARG A 209 -36.66 -27.27 -25.58
C ARG A 209 -37.62 -28.32 -25.02
N ASP A 210 -38.91 -28.00 -24.97
CA ASP A 210 -39.89 -28.26 -26.02
C ASP A 210 -39.92 -29.74 -26.42
N SER A 211 -40.95 -30.45 -25.99
CA SER A 211 -41.75 -31.28 -26.89
C SER A 211 -42.99 -31.85 -26.19
N ALA A 212 -44.11 -31.76 -26.93
CA ALA A 212 -45.27 -32.63 -26.90
C ALA A 212 -46.37 -32.36 -25.84
N GLY A 213 -47.30 -31.49 -26.21
CA GLY A 213 -48.58 -31.98 -26.73
C GLY A 213 -49.56 -32.57 -25.71
N ARG A 214 -50.56 -31.77 -25.35
CA ARG A 214 -51.98 -32.10 -25.48
C ARG A 214 -52.77 -30.83 -25.16
N GLY A 215 -53.34 -30.21 -26.20
CA GLY A 215 -54.50 -29.35 -25.98
C GLY A 215 -55.72 -30.19 -25.62
N PHE A 216 -56.78 -29.55 -25.13
CA PHE A 216 -58.16 -29.65 -25.66
C PHE A 216 -59.21 -29.27 -24.59
N LEU A 217 -60.02 -28.24 -24.95
CA LEU A 217 -61.31 -27.72 -24.42
C LEU A 217 -61.33 -27.09 -23.01
N GLU A 218 -61.71 -25.81 -22.82
CA GLU A 218 -63.08 -25.19 -22.92
C GLU A 218 -64.09 -25.92 -22.03
N GLU A 219 -64.98 -25.35 -21.23
CA GLU A 219 -65.57 -24.01 -21.02
C GLU A 219 -66.33 -24.11 -19.66
N GLU A 220 -66.33 -23.07 -18.82
CA GLU A 220 -67.52 -22.32 -18.35
C GLU A 220 -68.62 -23.05 -17.55
N ASP A 221 -68.85 -22.49 -16.35
CA ASP A 221 -70.08 -22.18 -15.60
C ASP A 221 -71.24 -23.19 -15.34
N ASP A 222 -71.72 -23.05 -14.09
CA ASP A 222 -72.93 -23.57 -13.38
C ASP A 222 -73.03 -25.07 -13.01
#